data_AF-A0A8H7AT97-F1
#
_entry.id   AF-A0A8H7AT97-F1
#
_cell.length_a   1.000
_cell.length_b   1.000
_cell.length_c   1.000
_cell.angle_alpha   90.00
_cell.angle_beta   90.00
_cell.angle_gamma   90.00
#
_symmetry.space_group_name_H-M   'P 1'
#
loop_
_entity.id
_entity.type
_entity.pdbx_description
1 polymer ?
#
loop_
_entity_poly.entity_id
_entity_poly.type
_entity_poly.pdbx_seq_one_letter_code
_entity_poly.pdbx_strand_id
1 'polypeptide(L)'
;MRLMDHIGLGLIAIWLLSPVGGRSSFRQISVGPTSVVEDVVFSHVVPNSNVWTPDIPISKIQTDSLYVAGIMTPEARGYSRDAWGHIKVPRIEYYEGTSTPEDEGWYKTAKFTLDLDSYSSFIGITIGGIDSADFFDYFTTVQVMYFSLMCDPYLGQSRFVFNQSTWIGHVFWNNYTTATAEPPPQDLNPFTFVVKRGEFPFLNCTAKTVYVEVGVTCPTYTTCSASRVRRSRHEHPPTDRTRLGWFLGIGPGSPLSVNMSKPVGSDDYASQKNEPAINLYSRSWIGTPKNYMATAPANASEMSYEKLSIRLSQTLNAYWSTMYCKNSLVRRFNETTLPPDDKRIWSYQEESYQGEPSRETYLFAETWPSTGTKRSNVAVFQAHYGWVVALIVSSVVLITASLIPFYVRTWLSHGPDVLMNVSSLAVRDNPYVALPTTGTYLDAADRSRYLRHLQVRFGEVGGQVGIGKLVIGRADGDVRVLRRGGKYM
;
A
#
# COMPACT_ATOMS: atom_id res chain seq x y z
N MET A 1 -15.06 70.58 8.12
CA MET A 1 -15.34 69.14 8.28
C MET A 1 -16.10 68.65 7.06
N ARG A 2 -15.51 67.77 6.25
CA ARG A 2 -16.22 67.11 5.15
C ARG A 2 -17.24 66.16 5.79
N LEU A 3 -18.54 66.40 5.59
CA LEU A 3 -19.56 65.41 5.94
C LEU A 3 -19.21 64.13 5.19
N MET A 4 -19.03 63.03 5.91
CA MET A 4 -18.95 61.69 5.32
C MET A 4 -20.29 61.42 4.63
N ASP A 5 -20.27 61.54 3.31
CA ASP A 5 -21.40 61.20 2.47
C ASP A 5 -21.59 59.67 2.51
N HIS A 6 -22.80 59.21 2.84
CA HIS A 6 -23.11 57.78 2.97
C HIS A 6 -22.82 57.00 1.68
N ILE A 7 -22.89 57.69 0.54
CA ILE A 7 -22.51 57.16 -0.78
C ILE A 7 -21.01 56.88 -0.85
N GLY A 8 -20.18 57.77 -0.30
CA GLY A 8 -18.73 57.58 -0.24
C GLY A 8 -18.32 56.41 0.64
N LEU A 9 -18.99 56.22 1.78
CA LEU A 9 -18.81 55.04 2.64
C LEU A 9 -19.18 53.73 1.93
N GLY A 10 -20.30 53.72 1.19
CA GLY A 10 -20.71 52.57 0.38
C GLY A 10 -19.69 52.24 -0.71
N LEU A 11 -19.17 53.25 -1.41
CA LEU A 11 -18.12 53.07 -2.42
C LEU A 11 -16.83 52.52 -1.84
N ILE A 12 -16.42 52.98 -0.66
CA ILE A 12 -15.24 52.46 0.05
C ILE A 12 -15.46 50.98 0.44
N ALA A 13 -16.64 50.63 0.95
CA ALA A 13 -16.98 49.24 1.29
C ALA A 13 -16.94 48.31 0.06
N ILE A 14 -17.47 48.78 -1.09
CA ILE A 14 -17.40 48.05 -2.36
C ILE A 14 -15.95 47.90 -2.84
N TRP A 15 -15.13 48.93 -2.67
CA TRP A 15 -13.70 48.88 -3.00
C TRP A 15 -12.94 47.88 -2.13
N LEU A 16 -13.29 47.74 -0.85
CA LEU A 16 -12.68 46.78 0.07
C LEU A 16 -13.01 45.32 -0.27
N LEU A 17 -14.04 45.06 -1.08
CA LEU A 17 -14.37 43.72 -1.57
C LEU A 17 -13.46 43.25 -2.72
N SER A 18 -12.81 44.16 -3.45
CA SER A 18 -11.89 43.80 -4.54
C SER A 18 -10.64 43.02 -4.06
N PRO A 19 -9.94 43.44 -2.98
CA PRO A 19 -8.87 42.63 -2.38
C PRO A 19 -9.35 41.27 -1.86
N VAL A 20 -10.61 41.17 -1.41
CA VAL A 20 -11.20 39.93 -0.90
C VAL A 20 -11.43 38.94 -2.03
N GLY A 21 -12.03 39.37 -3.15
CA GLY A 21 -12.23 38.55 -4.34
C GLY A 21 -10.91 38.05 -4.96
N GLY A 22 -9.90 38.92 -5.02
CA GLY A 22 -8.57 38.54 -5.49
C GLY A 22 -7.89 37.50 -4.58
N ARG A 23 -7.97 37.67 -3.26
CA ARG A 23 -7.39 36.72 -2.29
C ARG A 23 -8.18 35.42 -2.18
N SER A 24 -9.50 35.44 -2.35
CA SER A 24 -10.33 34.24 -2.31
C SER A 24 -10.06 33.32 -3.50
N SER A 25 -9.80 33.88 -4.69
CA SER A 25 -9.49 33.09 -5.90
C SER A 25 -8.22 32.24 -5.74
N PHE A 26 -7.24 32.69 -4.97
CA PHE A 26 -6.02 31.90 -4.70
C PHE A 26 -6.20 30.89 -3.54
N ARG A 27 -7.16 31.13 -2.66
CA ARG A 27 -7.39 30.29 -1.46
C ARG A 27 -8.53 29.29 -1.63
N GLN A 28 -9.18 29.28 -2.79
CA GLN A 28 -10.30 28.37 -3.08
C GLN A 28 -9.84 26.92 -3.24
N ILE A 29 -8.60 26.68 -3.67
CA ILE A 29 -8.02 25.35 -3.87
C ILE A 29 -6.71 25.26 -3.10
N SER A 30 -6.55 24.19 -2.34
CA SER A 30 -5.27 23.78 -1.75
C SER A 30 -4.95 22.35 -2.17
N VAL A 31 -3.66 22.01 -2.19
CA VAL A 31 -3.22 20.64 -2.38
C VAL A 31 -3.02 20.04 -1.00
N GLY A 32 -3.82 19.03 -0.67
CA GLY A 32 -3.76 18.33 0.60
C GLY A 32 -3.44 16.84 0.40
N PRO A 33 -2.78 16.20 1.38
CA PRO A 33 -2.63 14.75 1.36
C PRO A 33 -3.99 14.11 1.63
N THR A 34 -4.41 13.22 0.74
CA THR A 34 -5.56 12.35 0.96
C THR A 34 -5.10 10.91 0.83
N SER A 35 -5.53 10.05 1.74
CA SER A 35 -5.30 8.62 1.64
C SER A 35 -6.35 8.01 0.72
N VAL A 36 -5.90 7.42 -0.38
CA VAL A 36 -6.74 6.64 -1.28
C VAL A 36 -6.48 5.17 -1.02
N VAL A 37 -7.54 4.38 -0.91
CA VAL A 37 -7.48 2.93 -0.74
C VAL A 37 -7.93 2.30 -2.05
N GLU A 38 -7.06 1.48 -2.64
CA GLU A 38 -7.28 0.78 -3.91
C GLU A 38 -7.19 -0.73 -3.70
N ASP A 39 -8.07 -1.49 -4.35
CA ASP A 39 -7.99 -2.94 -4.40
C ASP A 39 -6.91 -3.36 -5.40
N VAL A 40 -5.97 -4.19 -4.95
CA VAL A 40 -4.80 -4.64 -5.71
C VAL A 40 -4.61 -6.15 -5.55
N VAL A 41 -4.15 -6.79 -6.61
CA VAL A 41 -3.73 -8.20 -6.58
C VAL A 41 -2.23 -8.27 -6.35
N PHE A 42 -1.84 -8.92 -5.26
CA PHE A 42 -0.45 -9.23 -4.93
C PHE A 42 -0.14 -10.67 -5.34
N SER A 43 1.08 -10.93 -5.79
CA SER A 43 1.53 -12.29 -6.10
C SER A 43 2.45 -12.80 -5.01
N HIS A 44 2.22 -14.00 -4.50
CA HIS A 44 3.13 -14.62 -3.53
C HIS A 44 3.63 -15.97 -4.03
N VAL A 45 4.82 -16.34 -3.58
CA VAL A 45 5.48 -17.55 -4.03
C VAL A 45 4.97 -18.77 -3.27
N VAL A 46 4.65 -19.83 -4.02
CA VAL A 46 4.18 -21.10 -3.49
C VAL A 46 5.02 -22.25 -4.06
N PRO A 47 5.20 -23.35 -3.31
CA PRO A 47 5.89 -24.51 -3.86
C PRO A 47 5.16 -25.01 -5.11
N ASN A 48 5.86 -25.59 -6.08
CA ASN A 48 5.26 -26.38 -7.18
C ASN A 48 5.27 -27.87 -6.76
N SER A 49 4.48 -28.73 -7.41
CA SER A 49 4.66 -30.19 -7.35
C SER A 49 5.94 -30.63 -8.06
N ASN A 50 6.31 -30.06 -9.20
CA ASN A 50 7.44 -30.53 -10.02
C ASN A 50 8.81 -29.94 -9.62
N VAL A 51 9.16 -30.08 -8.34
CA VAL A 51 10.45 -29.63 -7.82
C VAL A 51 11.42 -30.82 -7.86
N TRP A 52 12.10 -31.02 -8.98
CA TRP A 52 13.21 -31.98 -9.06
C TRP A 52 14.50 -31.27 -8.70
N THR A 53 15.15 -31.58 -7.57
CA THR A 53 16.53 -31.13 -7.38
C THR A 53 17.42 -31.95 -8.32
N PRO A 54 17.97 -31.38 -9.40
CA PRO A 54 19.09 -32.07 -10.03
C PRO A 54 20.21 -32.13 -8.98
N ASP A 55 20.97 -33.22 -8.94
CA ASP A 55 22.13 -33.42 -8.05
C ASP A 55 23.30 -32.45 -8.34
N ILE A 56 23.01 -31.28 -8.92
CA ILE A 56 23.98 -30.25 -9.29
C ILE A 56 24.50 -29.60 -8.00
N PRO A 57 25.81 -29.70 -7.73
CA PRO A 57 26.42 -29.19 -6.50
C PRO A 57 26.12 -27.72 -6.17
N ILE A 58 25.99 -26.86 -7.18
CA ILE A 58 25.82 -25.41 -7.01
C ILE A 58 24.46 -25.05 -6.40
N SER A 59 23.36 -25.64 -6.91
CA SER A 59 22.01 -25.34 -6.41
C SER A 59 21.83 -25.76 -4.95
N LYS A 60 22.51 -26.85 -4.58
CA LYS A 60 22.53 -27.37 -3.21
C LYS A 60 23.30 -26.45 -2.27
N ILE A 61 24.50 -26.01 -2.66
CA ILE A 61 25.31 -25.06 -1.89
C ILE A 61 24.54 -23.76 -1.64
N GLN A 62 23.82 -23.24 -2.65
CA GLN A 62 22.97 -22.06 -2.49
C GLN A 62 21.87 -22.28 -1.44
N THR A 63 21.17 -23.41 -1.52
CA THR A 63 20.09 -23.78 -0.59
C THR A 63 20.62 -23.91 0.84
N ASP A 64 21.72 -24.63 1.02
CA ASP A 64 22.38 -24.82 2.31
C ASP A 64 22.85 -23.48 2.91
N SER A 65 23.43 -22.61 2.07
CA SER A 65 23.91 -21.29 2.48
C SER A 65 22.78 -20.38 2.94
N LEU A 66 21.65 -20.37 2.21
CA LEU A 66 20.47 -19.60 2.60
C LEU A 66 19.84 -20.15 3.89
N TYR A 67 19.72 -21.47 4.01
CA TYR A 67 19.19 -22.07 5.23
C TYR A 67 20.05 -21.69 6.45
N VAL A 68 21.37 -21.81 6.34
CA VAL A 68 22.33 -21.45 7.40
C VAL A 68 22.28 -19.94 7.69
N ALA A 69 22.19 -19.09 6.68
CA ALA A 69 22.03 -17.65 6.90
C ALA A 69 20.74 -17.34 7.68
N GLY A 70 19.61 -17.95 7.29
CA GLY A 70 18.32 -17.74 7.95
C GLY A 70 18.33 -18.14 9.43
N ILE A 71 18.92 -19.30 9.76
CA ILE A 71 18.94 -19.80 11.14
C ILE A 71 19.90 -19.01 12.04
N MET A 72 20.96 -18.41 11.49
CA MET A 72 21.98 -17.61 12.20
C MET A 72 21.60 -16.15 12.45
N THR A 73 20.44 -15.71 11.95
CA THR A 73 19.92 -14.35 12.21
C THR A 73 19.02 -14.26 13.46
N PRO A 74 19.13 -13.19 14.28
CA PRO A 74 18.23 -12.97 15.43
C PRO A 74 16.75 -13.02 15.05
N GLU A 75 16.41 -12.60 13.83
CA GLU A 75 15.09 -12.63 13.23
C GLU A 75 14.49 -14.03 13.28
N ALA A 76 15.30 -15.10 13.21
CA ALA A 76 14.82 -16.47 13.40
C ALA A 76 14.01 -16.64 14.71
N ARG A 77 14.29 -15.87 15.75
CA ARG A 77 13.73 -15.99 17.11
C ARG A 77 12.36 -15.34 17.30
N GLY A 78 11.32 -15.94 16.72
CA GLY A 78 9.93 -15.50 16.98
C GLY A 78 9.58 -14.09 16.46
N TYR A 79 10.49 -13.43 15.73
CA TYR A 79 10.11 -12.22 15.00
C TYR A 79 9.13 -12.57 13.88
N SER A 80 8.25 -11.63 13.56
CA SER A 80 7.25 -11.76 12.50
C SER A 80 7.83 -11.84 11.09
N ARG A 81 9.12 -11.53 10.94
CA ARG A 81 9.84 -11.51 9.68
C ARG A 81 11.16 -12.29 9.77
N ASP A 82 11.60 -12.79 8.62
CA ASP A 82 12.90 -13.45 8.48
C ASP A 82 14.04 -12.45 8.23
N ALA A 83 15.26 -12.98 8.06
CA ALA A 83 16.49 -12.24 7.80
C ALA A 83 16.42 -11.32 6.56
N TRP A 84 15.55 -11.63 5.60
CA TRP A 84 15.38 -10.88 4.35
C TRP A 84 14.14 -9.98 4.38
N GLY A 85 13.45 -9.88 5.51
CA GLY A 85 12.26 -9.05 5.68
C GLY A 85 10.96 -9.69 5.19
N HIS A 86 10.97 -10.98 4.83
CA HIS A 86 9.76 -11.70 4.43
C HIS A 86 8.95 -12.11 5.64
N ILE A 87 7.63 -12.14 5.49
CA ILE A 87 6.71 -12.40 6.60
C ILE A 87 6.70 -13.90 6.92
N LYS A 88 6.86 -14.26 8.18
CA LYS A 88 6.76 -15.64 8.62
C LYS A 88 5.32 -16.07 8.78
N VAL A 89 5.06 -17.33 8.44
CA VAL A 89 3.74 -17.95 8.52
C VAL A 89 3.50 -18.42 9.96
N PRO A 90 2.45 -17.93 10.63
CA PRO A 90 2.07 -18.42 11.96
C PRO A 90 1.59 -19.87 11.89
N ARG A 91 1.98 -20.69 12.87
CA ARG A 91 1.54 -22.08 13.01
C ARG A 91 0.13 -22.10 13.60
N ILE A 92 -0.86 -22.58 12.86
CA ILE A 92 -2.28 -22.49 13.26
C ILE A 92 -2.55 -23.30 14.54
N GLU A 93 -1.90 -24.45 14.69
CA GLU A 93 -2.05 -25.35 15.83
C GLU A 93 -1.61 -24.70 17.16
N TYR A 94 -0.68 -23.74 17.11
CA TYR A 94 -0.29 -22.96 18.28
C TYR A 94 -1.44 -22.05 18.75
N TYR A 95 -2.11 -21.37 17.82
CA TYR A 95 -3.20 -20.44 18.15
C TYR A 95 -4.49 -21.17 18.51
N GLU A 96 -4.79 -22.30 17.87
CA GLU A 96 -5.90 -23.18 18.27
C GLU A 96 -5.77 -23.67 19.72
N GLY A 97 -4.54 -23.86 20.20
CA GLY A 97 -4.27 -24.27 21.59
C GLY A 97 -4.20 -23.12 22.60
N THR A 98 -4.03 -21.86 22.16
CA THR A 98 -3.73 -20.72 23.05
C THR A 98 -4.79 -19.62 23.04
N SER A 99 -5.59 -19.49 21.98
CA SER A 99 -6.61 -18.45 21.85
C SER A 99 -7.89 -18.98 21.23
N THR A 100 -8.99 -18.24 21.43
CA THR A 100 -10.27 -18.53 20.80
C THR A 100 -10.37 -17.82 19.45
N PRO A 101 -10.95 -18.47 18.42
CA PRO A 101 -11.13 -17.83 17.12
C PRO A 101 -12.11 -16.65 17.22
N GLU A 102 -11.87 -15.63 16.41
CA GLU A 102 -12.78 -14.52 16.17
C GLU A 102 -13.80 -14.88 15.08
N ASP A 103 -14.52 -13.87 14.60
CA ASP A 103 -15.44 -13.98 13.48
C ASP A 103 -14.78 -14.68 12.28
N GLU A 104 -15.52 -15.57 11.64
CA GLU A 104 -15.06 -16.41 10.54
C GLU A 104 -13.87 -17.35 10.82
N GLY A 105 -13.57 -17.65 12.09
CA GLY A 105 -12.53 -18.62 12.44
C GLY A 105 -11.11 -18.05 12.39
N TRP A 106 -10.95 -16.73 12.38
CA TRP A 106 -9.64 -16.07 12.39
C TRP A 106 -9.04 -16.04 13.79
N TYR A 107 -7.78 -16.42 13.91
CA TYR A 107 -7.00 -16.22 15.12
C TYR A 107 -6.14 -14.98 14.96
N LYS A 108 -6.24 -14.03 15.89
CA LYS A 108 -5.33 -12.88 15.95
C LYS A 108 -3.93 -13.34 16.33
N THR A 109 -2.96 -12.92 15.54
CA THR A 109 -1.55 -13.18 15.81
C THR A 109 -0.95 -11.93 16.44
N ALA A 110 -0.24 -12.08 17.55
CA ALA A 110 0.40 -10.94 18.18
C ALA A 110 1.51 -10.40 17.25
N LYS A 111 1.66 -9.07 17.19
CA LYS A 111 2.70 -8.41 16.36
C LYS A 111 4.13 -8.84 16.75
N PHE A 112 4.30 -9.36 17.96
CA PHE A 112 5.56 -9.86 18.49
C PHE A 112 5.30 -10.99 19.50
N THR A 113 5.69 -12.21 19.16
CA THR A 113 5.76 -13.33 20.11
C THR A 113 7.21 -13.79 20.19
N LEU A 114 7.86 -13.60 21.34
CA LEU A 114 9.17 -14.23 21.59
C LEU A 114 9.09 -15.76 21.65
N ASP A 115 7.89 -16.33 21.61
CA ASP A 115 7.70 -17.76 21.52
C ASP A 115 8.10 -18.25 20.13
N LEU A 116 9.17 -19.02 20.06
CA LEU A 116 9.64 -19.57 18.80
C LEU A 116 8.71 -20.68 18.26
N ASP A 117 7.80 -21.25 19.05
CA ASP A 117 6.89 -22.32 18.62
C ASP A 117 5.65 -21.79 17.87
N SER A 118 5.51 -20.47 17.74
CA SER A 118 4.36 -19.79 17.14
C SER A 118 4.39 -19.69 15.61
N TYR A 119 5.54 -19.95 14.97
CA TYR A 119 5.71 -19.91 13.52
C TYR A 119 5.99 -21.29 12.93
N SER A 120 5.55 -21.54 11.70
CA SER A 120 5.75 -22.83 11.01
C SER A 120 7.14 -22.99 10.39
N SER A 121 7.89 -21.90 10.24
CA SER A 121 9.23 -21.82 9.66
C SER A 121 9.93 -20.55 10.14
N PHE A 122 11.27 -20.54 10.16
CA PHE A 122 12.05 -19.32 10.37
C PHE A 122 12.36 -18.57 9.07
N ILE A 123 12.00 -19.13 7.92
CA ILE A 123 12.04 -18.49 6.60
C ILE A 123 10.63 -18.00 6.25
N GLY A 124 10.51 -16.76 5.79
CA GLY A 124 9.25 -16.13 5.46
C GLY A 124 8.79 -16.40 4.02
N ILE A 125 7.56 -16.01 3.74
CA ILE A 125 6.97 -16.05 2.40
C ILE A 125 7.28 -14.78 1.62
N THR A 126 7.69 -14.96 0.37
CA THR A 126 8.01 -13.87 -0.54
C THR A 126 6.71 -13.40 -1.22
N ILE A 127 6.40 -12.11 -1.06
CA ILE A 127 5.20 -11.47 -1.64
C ILE A 127 5.69 -10.30 -2.50
N GLY A 128 5.13 -10.18 -3.69
CA GLY A 128 5.46 -9.14 -4.68
C GLY A 128 4.78 -7.83 -4.42
N GLY A 129 5.36 -6.77 -4.98
CA GLY A 129 4.82 -5.42 -4.84
C GLY A 129 5.12 -4.74 -3.51
N ILE A 130 5.82 -5.40 -2.57
CA ILE A 130 6.23 -4.81 -1.28
C ILE A 130 7.28 -3.71 -1.45
N ASP A 131 8.11 -3.81 -2.50
CA ASP A 131 9.34 -3.01 -2.70
C ASP A 131 9.30 -2.12 -3.95
N SER A 132 8.17 -1.47 -4.27
CA SER A 132 8.23 -0.29 -5.14
C SER A 132 8.96 0.85 -4.41
N ALA A 133 9.68 1.71 -5.15
CA ALA A 133 10.40 2.86 -4.57
C ALA A 133 9.50 3.74 -3.67
N ASP A 134 8.19 3.69 -3.92
CA ASP A 134 7.14 4.18 -3.03
C ASP A 134 6.56 3.00 -2.22
N PHE A 135 7.02 2.82 -0.99
CA PHE A 135 6.36 1.91 -0.05
C PHE A 135 4.95 2.44 0.26
N PHE A 136 3.97 1.54 0.34
CA PHE A 136 2.59 1.88 0.64
C PHE A 136 2.06 1.00 1.78
N ASP A 137 1.15 1.55 2.58
CA ASP A 137 0.45 0.77 3.60
C ASP A 137 -0.45 -0.24 2.89
N TYR A 138 -0.29 -1.54 3.17
CA TYR A 138 -1.12 -2.55 2.54
C TYR A 138 -1.59 -3.64 3.48
N PHE A 139 -2.71 -4.22 3.08
CA PHE A 139 -3.29 -5.41 3.67
C PHE A 139 -3.50 -6.44 2.55
N THR A 140 -3.11 -7.69 2.75
CA THR A 140 -3.39 -8.78 1.79
C THR A 140 -3.67 -10.08 2.52
N THR A 141 -4.45 -10.96 1.90
CA THR A 141 -4.71 -12.31 2.43
C THR A 141 -4.07 -13.34 1.52
N VAL A 142 -3.05 -14.02 2.03
CA VAL A 142 -2.27 -15.01 1.28
C VAL A 142 -2.61 -16.42 1.73
N GLN A 143 -2.70 -17.33 0.76
CA GLN A 143 -2.91 -18.75 1.00
C GLN A 143 -1.57 -19.47 0.98
N VAL A 144 -1.27 -20.20 2.04
CA VAL A 144 0.03 -20.87 2.21
C VAL A 144 -0.16 -22.28 2.74
N MET A 145 0.85 -23.12 2.51
CA MET A 145 0.92 -24.47 3.06
C MET A 145 2.26 -24.70 3.74
N TYR A 146 2.27 -25.52 4.78
CA TYR A 146 3.49 -25.99 5.43
C TYR A 146 3.32 -27.42 5.94
N PHE A 147 4.43 -28.09 6.24
CA PHE A 147 4.43 -29.42 6.81
C PHE A 147 4.37 -29.35 8.33
N SER A 148 3.47 -30.12 8.92
CA SER A 148 3.35 -30.34 10.35
C SER A 148 3.77 -31.78 10.64
N LEU A 149 4.79 -31.95 11.47
CA LEU A 149 5.32 -33.26 11.83
C LEU A 149 4.83 -33.67 13.21
N MET A 150 4.51 -34.94 13.35
CA MET A 150 4.28 -35.61 14.63
C MET A 150 5.31 -36.73 14.75
N CYS A 151 6.27 -36.58 15.65
CA CYS A 151 7.37 -37.51 15.81
C CYS A 151 7.31 -38.22 17.17
N ASP A 152 7.41 -39.54 17.12
CA ASP A 152 7.45 -40.42 18.28
C ASP A 152 8.77 -41.20 18.32
N PRO A 153 9.21 -41.69 19.49
CA PRO A 153 10.37 -42.56 19.57
C PRO A 153 10.15 -43.83 18.74
N TYR A 154 11.09 -44.11 17.84
CA TYR A 154 11.08 -45.32 17.03
C TYR A 154 11.61 -46.50 17.85
N LEU A 155 10.73 -47.44 18.19
CA LEU A 155 11.04 -48.63 18.99
C LEU A 155 11.47 -49.85 18.15
N GLY A 156 11.49 -49.72 16.82
CA GLY A 156 11.90 -50.80 15.93
C GLY A 156 13.43 -50.94 15.80
N GLN A 157 13.91 -52.13 15.44
CA GLN A 157 15.30 -52.26 14.95
C GLN A 157 15.39 -51.70 13.53
N SER A 158 16.25 -50.70 13.31
CA SER A 158 16.53 -50.22 11.94
C SER A 158 17.26 -51.32 11.17
N ARG A 159 16.68 -51.81 10.06
CA ARG A 159 17.35 -52.79 9.16
C ARG A 159 18.61 -52.24 8.47
N PHE A 160 18.90 -50.96 8.64
CA PHE A 160 19.96 -50.28 7.93
C PHE A 160 20.78 -49.39 8.89
N VAL A 161 22.10 -49.65 8.93
CA VAL A 161 23.09 -48.82 9.66
C VAL A 161 23.68 -47.84 8.66
N PHE A 162 23.31 -46.56 8.75
CA PHE A 162 23.89 -45.53 7.87
C PHE A 162 25.07 -44.84 8.52
N ASN A 163 26.11 -44.69 7.71
CA ASN A 163 27.30 -43.92 8.00
C ASN A 163 26.97 -42.42 7.85
N GLN A 164 27.36 -41.66 8.86
CA GLN A 164 27.01 -40.27 9.15
C GLN A 164 27.19 -39.33 7.95
N SER A 165 26.21 -38.47 7.59
CA SER A 165 26.49 -37.22 6.81
C SER A 165 25.34 -36.22 6.55
N THR A 166 24.08 -36.43 6.92
CA THR A 166 22.97 -35.50 6.56
C THR A 166 22.24 -34.86 7.74
N TRP A 167 21.79 -33.59 7.62
CA TRP A 167 21.15 -32.85 8.73
C TRP A 167 19.69 -33.26 8.98
N ILE A 168 18.94 -33.63 7.93
CA ILE A 168 17.79 -34.54 8.06
C ILE A 168 18.37 -35.90 7.73
N GLY A 169 18.40 -36.79 8.70
CA GLY A 169 18.84 -38.17 8.49
C GLY A 169 18.15 -38.81 7.28
N HIS A 170 18.65 -39.96 6.87
CA HIS A 170 18.01 -40.74 5.82
C HIS A 170 16.51 -40.95 6.11
N VAL A 171 15.66 -40.43 5.24
CA VAL A 171 14.20 -40.63 5.26
C VAL A 171 13.92 -42.07 4.81
N PHE A 172 13.51 -42.95 5.73
CA PHE A 172 13.07 -44.31 5.39
C PHE A 172 11.58 -44.36 5.15
N TRP A 173 11.22 -44.89 3.98
CA TRP A 173 9.87 -45.22 3.61
C TRP A 173 9.44 -46.54 4.25
N ASN A 174 8.22 -46.58 4.80
CA ASN A 174 7.59 -47.84 5.17
C ASN A 174 7.11 -48.56 3.90
N ASN A 175 6.97 -49.88 3.90
CA ASN A 175 6.52 -50.66 2.73
C ASN A 175 5.18 -50.20 2.13
N TYR A 176 4.39 -49.39 2.85
CA TYR A 176 3.11 -48.85 2.39
C TYR A 176 3.23 -47.59 1.51
N THR A 177 4.35 -46.85 1.58
CA THR A 177 4.54 -45.59 0.83
C THR A 177 5.09 -45.78 -0.58
N THR A 178 5.51 -46.98 -0.96
CA THR A 178 5.91 -47.29 -2.35
C THR A 178 4.72 -47.44 -3.30
N ALA A 179 3.50 -47.64 -2.77
CA ALA A 179 2.26 -47.75 -3.56
C ALA A 179 1.57 -46.40 -3.84
N THR A 180 2.02 -45.29 -3.24
CA THR A 180 1.41 -43.94 -3.38
C THR A 180 1.95 -43.11 -4.55
N ALA A 181 2.83 -43.70 -5.38
CA ALA A 181 3.41 -43.07 -6.57
C ALA A 181 2.61 -43.27 -7.87
N GLU A 182 1.74 -44.27 -7.88
CA GLU A 182 0.66 -44.39 -8.87
C GLU A 182 -0.54 -43.56 -8.38
N PRO A 183 -1.60 -43.32 -9.17
CA PRO A 183 -2.85 -42.84 -8.61
C PRO A 183 -3.62 -44.02 -7.95
N PRO A 184 -3.43 -44.31 -6.64
CA PRO A 184 -4.54 -44.87 -5.84
C PRO A 184 -4.42 -44.52 -4.33
N PRO A 185 -5.28 -45.02 -3.41
CA PRO A 185 -6.72 -45.28 -3.41
C PRO A 185 -7.45 -44.28 -2.44
N GLN A 186 -8.74 -44.51 -2.12
CA GLN A 186 -9.53 -43.70 -1.18
C GLN A 186 -8.98 -43.65 0.27
N ASP A 187 -8.05 -44.53 0.63
CA ASP A 187 -7.45 -44.63 1.96
C ASP A 187 -5.98 -44.15 1.94
N LEU A 188 -5.76 -42.83 1.93
CA LEU A 188 -4.41 -42.25 2.02
C LEU A 188 -3.89 -42.35 3.47
N ASN A 189 -2.89 -43.20 3.68
CA ASN A 189 -2.09 -43.13 4.91
C ASN A 189 -1.13 -41.92 4.84
N PRO A 190 -0.92 -41.21 5.97
CA PRO A 190 -0.03 -40.06 6.00
C PRO A 190 1.43 -40.46 5.73
N PHE A 191 2.19 -39.55 5.13
CA PHE A 191 3.62 -39.74 4.84
C PHE A 191 4.38 -39.98 6.15
N THR A 192 5.05 -41.12 6.30
CA THR A 192 5.88 -41.43 7.48
C THR A 192 7.33 -41.63 7.10
N PHE A 193 8.24 -41.12 7.92
CA PHE A 193 9.67 -41.30 7.75
C PHE A 193 10.40 -41.38 9.07
N VAL A 194 11.49 -42.14 9.07
CA VAL A 194 12.38 -42.23 10.24
C VAL A 194 13.51 -41.21 10.10
N VAL A 195 13.81 -40.50 11.18
CA VAL A 195 14.95 -39.57 11.26
C VAL A 195 15.98 -40.13 12.24
N LYS A 196 17.22 -40.22 11.78
CA LYS A 196 18.40 -40.54 12.61
C LYS A 196 19.44 -39.43 12.46
N ARG A 197 19.87 -38.84 13.56
CA ARG A 197 20.87 -37.78 13.54
C ARG A 197 21.79 -37.87 14.75
N GLY A 198 23.07 -38.19 14.55
CA GLY A 198 24.08 -38.15 15.63
C GLY A 198 23.59 -38.77 16.96
N GLU A 199 23.56 -37.96 18.02
CA GLU A 199 23.12 -38.30 19.38
C GLU A 199 21.59 -38.22 19.61
N PHE A 200 20.80 -37.83 18.60
CA PHE A 200 19.33 -37.82 18.72
C PHE A 200 18.78 -39.25 18.70
N PRO A 201 17.73 -39.55 19.49
CA PRO A 201 17.04 -40.84 19.40
C PRO A 201 16.45 -41.02 17.99
N PHE A 202 16.25 -42.27 17.59
CA PHE A 202 15.52 -42.55 16.36
C PHE A 202 14.08 -42.06 16.52
N LEU A 203 13.64 -41.20 15.59
CA LEU A 203 12.29 -40.66 15.58
C LEU A 203 11.53 -41.23 14.39
N ASN A 204 10.31 -41.69 14.63
CA ASN A 204 9.34 -41.98 13.58
C ASN A 204 8.42 -40.79 13.44
N CYS A 205 8.53 -40.07 12.32
CA CYS A 205 7.81 -38.85 12.06
C CYS A 205 6.73 -39.06 11.01
N THR A 206 5.50 -38.66 11.34
CA THR A 206 4.38 -38.56 10.40
C THR A 206 4.25 -37.11 9.94
N ALA A 207 4.28 -36.87 8.63
CA ALA A 207 4.10 -35.55 8.03
C ALA A 207 2.69 -35.37 7.49
N LYS A 208 2.10 -34.21 7.81
CA LYS A 208 0.84 -33.74 7.24
C LYS A 208 1.03 -32.36 6.61
N THR A 209 0.30 -32.09 5.54
CA THR A 209 0.22 -30.75 4.95
C THR A 209 -0.87 -29.95 5.66
N VAL A 210 -0.52 -28.76 6.13
CA VAL A 210 -1.47 -27.82 6.74
C VAL A 210 -1.65 -26.64 5.81
N TYR A 211 -2.90 -26.38 5.45
CA TYR A 211 -3.29 -25.26 4.59
C TYR A 211 -3.89 -24.14 5.42
N VAL A 212 -3.35 -22.93 5.29
CA VAL A 212 -3.80 -21.77 6.05
C VAL A 212 -3.94 -20.54 5.17
N GLU A 213 -4.86 -19.67 5.56
CA GLU A 213 -4.95 -18.31 5.07
C GLU A 213 -4.31 -17.38 6.10
N VAL A 214 -3.45 -16.47 5.65
CA VAL A 214 -2.74 -15.52 6.50
C VAL A 214 -3.10 -14.11 6.07
N GLY A 215 -3.65 -13.33 6.99
CA GLY A 215 -3.86 -11.90 6.80
C GLY A 215 -2.58 -11.13 7.12
N VAL A 216 -1.95 -10.55 6.11
CA VAL A 216 -0.73 -9.74 6.24
C VAL A 216 -1.11 -8.27 6.34
N THR A 217 -0.53 -7.56 7.30
CA THR A 217 -0.66 -6.09 7.41
C THR A 217 0.72 -5.45 7.45
N CYS A 218 0.90 -4.44 6.63
CA CYS A 218 2.17 -3.75 6.44
C CYS A 218 1.98 -2.24 6.45
N PRO A 219 1.91 -1.62 7.64
CA PRO A 219 1.77 -0.16 7.74
C PRO A 219 3.04 0.58 7.32
N THR A 220 4.21 0.00 7.62
CA THR A 220 5.53 0.48 7.19
C THR A 220 6.37 -0.72 6.74
N TYR A 221 7.40 -0.45 5.93
CA TYR A 221 8.35 -1.47 5.47
C TYR A 221 8.95 -2.29 6.62
N THR A 222 9.12 -1.69 7.80
CA THR A 222 9.72 -2.34 8.98
C THR A 222 8.71 -2.97 9.94
N THR A 223 7.41 -2.73 9.78
CA THR A 223 6.38 -3.21 10.72
C THR A 223 5.42 -4.24 10.13
N CYS A 224 5.77 -4.76 8.95
CA CYS A 224 5.10 -5.89 8.32
C CYS A 224 5.00 -7.12 9.23
N SER A 225 3.80 -7.66 9.36
CA SER A 225 3.54 -8.87 10.14
C SER A 225 2.30 -9.61 9.65
N ALA A 226 2.26 -10.91 9.92
CA ALA A 226 1.00 -11.64 9.93
C ALA A 226 0.15 -11.10 11.10
N SER A 227 -1.03 -10.58 10.77
CA SER A 227 -2.00 -9.99 11.71
C SER A 227 -3.04 -11.00 12.21
N ARG A 228 -3.34 -12.00 11.37
CA ARG A 228 -4.30 -13.06 11.64
C ARG A 228 -4.01 -14.31 10.81
N VAL A 229 -4.42 -15.46 11.31
CA VAL A 229 -4.29 -16.76 10.63
C VAL A 229 -5.57 -17.58 10.80
N ARG A 230 -5.96 -18.37 9.80
CA ARG A 230 -7.03 -19.38 9.91
C ARG A 230 -6.73 -20.59 9.04
N ARG A 231 -7.37 -21.74 9.31
CA ARG A 231 -7.37 -22.86 8.37
C ARG A 231 -8.01 -22.42 7.05
N SER A 232 -7.39 -22.80 5.93
CA SER A 232 -7.85 -22.37 4.61
C SER A 232 -9.21 -22.99 4.26
N ARG A 233 -10.09 -22.19 3.63
CA ARG A 233 -11.45 -22.59 3.23
C ARG A 233 -11.55 -23.03 1.77
N HIS A 234 -10.48 -22.85 1.01
CA HIS A 234 -10.41 -23.29 -0.37
C HIS A 234 -10.46 -24.83 -0.48
N GLU A 235 -10.64 -25.35 -1.69
CA GLU A 235 -10.47 -26.77 -1.95
C GLU A 235 -8.98 -27.10 -2.04
N HIS A 236 -8.53 -28.11 -1.31
CA HIS A 236 -7.14 -28.56 -1.28
C HIS A 236 -7.07 -30.08 -1.39
N PRO A 237 -5.92 -30.63 -1.78
CA PRO A 237 -5.64 -32.04 -1.60
C PRO A 237 -5.78 -32.46 -0.12
N PRO A 238 -6.06 -33.75 0.16
CA PRO A 238 -6.10 -34.28 1.52
C PRO A 238 -4.83 -33.95 2.31
N THR A 239 -4.96 -33.64 3.60
CA THR A 239 -3.82 -33.26 4.47
C THR A 239 -2.75 -34.34 4.57
N ASP A 240 -3.15 -35.61 4.43
CA ASP A 240 -2.25 -36.76 4.49
C ASP A 240 -1.43 -36.90 3.20
N ARG A 241 -1.81 -36.17 2.13
CA ARG A 241 -1.03 -36.04 0.91
C ARG A 241 -0.03 -34.89 1.06
N THR A 242 1.25 -35.24 1.17
CA THR A 242 2.32 -34.25 1.27
C THR A 242 3.05 -34.05 -0.04
N ARG A 243 3.41 -32.79 -0.35
CA ARG A 243 4.29 -32.50 -1.49
C ARG A 243 5.71 -33.01 -1.29
N LEU A 244 6.10 -33.38 -0.07
CA LEU A 244 7.33 -34.13 0.22
C LEU A 244 7.34 -35.49 -0.50
N GLY A 245 6.20 -36.17 -0.61
CA GLY A 245 6.11 -37.42 -1.37
C GLY A 245 6.34 -37.24 -2.87
N TRP A 246 5.92 -36.10 -3.42
CA TRP A 246 6.09 -35.76 -4.84
C TRP A 246 7.50 -35.25 -5.16
N PHE A 247 8.06 -34.43 -4.27
CA PHE A 247 9.42 -33.87 -4.36
C PHE A 247 10.50 -34.90 -4.66
N LEU A 248 10.33 -36.11 -4.16
CA LEU A 248 11.35 -37.16 -4.22
C LEU A 248 11.26 -37.99 -5.50
N GLY A 249 10.30 -37.71 -6.39
CA GLY A 249 10.31 -38.25 -7.75
C GLY A 249 10.24 -39.78 -7.80
N ILE A 250 9.55 -40.39 -6.84
CA ILE A 250 9.64 -41.83 -6.62
C ILE A 250 8.60 -42.51 -7.50
N GLY A 251 9.04 -43.16 -8.58
CA GLY A 251 8.29 -44.25 -9.20
C GLY A 251 8.39 -45.53 -8.34
N PRO A 252 7.48 -46.49 -8.50
CA PRO A 252 7.48 -47.72 -7.72
C PRO A 252 8.82 -48.46 -7.85
N GLY A 253 9.50 -48.69 -6.72
CA GLY A 253 10.65 -49.62 -6.63
C GLY A 253 12.02 -49.04 -6.29
N SER A 254 12.17 -47.73 -6.07
CA SER A 254 13.49 -47.14 -5.73
C SER A 254 13.68 -46.94 -4.21
N PRO A 255 14.68 -47.57 -3.56
CA PRO A 255 15.03 -47.29 -2.18
C PRO A 255 15.81 -45.96 -2.12
N LEU A 256 15.10 -44.84 -2.26
CA LEU A 256 15.71 -43.51 -2.31
C LEU A 256 15.73 -42.86 -0.93
N SER A 257 16.89 -42.96 -0.25
CA SER A 257 17.22 -42.05 0.83
C SER A 257 17.54 -40.69 0.23
N VAL A 258 16.77 -39.66 0.57
CA VAL A 258 17.05 -38.32 0.06
C VAL A 258 17.91 -37.59 1.07
N ASN A 259 19.15 -37.34 0.64
CA ASN A 259 20.11 -36.61 1.44
C ASN A 259 19.86 -35.11 1.30
N MET A 260 18.97 -34.61 2.15
CA MET A 260 18.84 -33.17 2.39
C MET A 260 20.17 -32.71 2.98
N SER A 261 21.02 -32.15 2.11
CA SER A 261 22.46 -31.97 2.24
C SER A 261 23.27 -33.28 2.37
N LYS A 262 24.21 -33.47 1.45
CA LYS A 262 25.54 -34.00 1.73
C LYS A 262 26.44 -32.80 1.45
N PRO A 263 27.32 -32.36 2.37
CA PRO A 263 28.26 -31.31 2.04
C PRO A 263 28.97 -31.66 0.72
N VAL A 264 28.97 -30.73 -0.23
CA VAL A 264 29.68 -30.91 -1.49
C VAL A 264 31.17 -30.72 -1.19
N GLY A 265 31.93 -31.80 -1.29
CA GLY A 265 33.36 -31.86 -0.98
C GLY A 265 33.58 -32.13 0.53
N SER A 266 34.30 -33.16 0.95
CA SER A 266 35.43 -33.80 0.30
C SER A 266 35.52 -35.28 0.68
N ASP A 267 35.90 -36.12 -0.28
CA ASP A 267 36.48 -37.44 0.00
C ASP A 267 37.83 -37.33 0.75
N ASP A 268 38.27 -36.10 1.03
CA ASP A 268 39.46 -35.78 1.79
C ASP A 268 39.23 -35.99 3.30
N TYR A 269 39.94 -36.96 3.85
CA TYR A 269 39.91 -37.42 5.25
C TYR A 269 40.17 -36.28 6.26
N ALA A 270 40.73 -35.16 5.81
CA ALA A 270 41.00 -33.98 6.63
C ALA A 270 39.75 -33.10 6.91
N SER A 271 38.72 -33.10 6.06
CA SER A 271 37.48 -32.33 6.31
C SER A 271 36.51 -33.03 7.27
N GLN A 272 36.68 -34.35 7.50
CA GLN A 272 35.89 -35.13 8.44
C GLN A 272 36.05 -34.69 9.91
N LYS A 273 37.06 -33.88 10.24
CA LYS A 273 37.26 -33.37 11.60
C LYS A 273 36.31 -32.23 11.97
N ASN A 274 35.73 -31.51 11.01
CA ASN A 274 34.87 -30.36 11.29
C ASN A 274 33.42 -30.64 10.85
N GLU A 275 32.49 -30.58 11.80
CA GLU A 275 31.05 -30.67 11.52
C GLU A 275 30.63 -29.53 10.57
N PRO A 276 29.96 -29.82 9.43
CA PRO A 276 29.44 -28.78 8.54
C PRO A 276 28.55 -27.77 9.28
N ALA A 277 28.65 -26.49 8.93
CA ALA A 277 27.87 -25.42 9.58
C ALA A 277 26.36 -25.71 9.63
N ILE A 278 25.81 -26.24 8.53
CA ILE A 278 24.39 -26.63 8.47
C ILE A 278 24.02 -27.69 9.52
N ASN A 279 24.90 -28.65 9.78
CA ASN A 279 24.72 -29.64 10.83
C ASN A 279 24.83 -28.99 12.20
N LEU A 280 25.83 -28.13 12.43
CA LEU A 280 26.01 -27.49 13.72
C LEU A 280 24.79 -26.63 14.12
N TYR A 281 24.36 -25.72 13.24
CA TYR A 281 23.29 -24.77 13.57
C TYR A 281 21.92 -25.44 13.64
N SER A 282 21.61 -26.39 12.77
CA SER A 282 20.34 -27.10 12.86
C SER A 282 20.28 -28.01 14.10
N ARG A 283 21.41 -28.54 14.58
CA ARG A 283 21.46 -29.29 15.83
C ARG A 283 21.17 -28.40 17.03
N SER A 284 21.78 -27.21 17.05
CA SER A 284 21.53 -26.19 18.08
C SER A 284 20.07 -25.73 18.08
N TRP A 285 19.44 -25.61 16.90
CA TRP A 285 18.04 -25.23 16.77
C TRP A 285 17.04 -26.29 17.22
N ILE A 286 17.29 -27.55 16.87
CA ILE A 286 16.39 -28.66 17.20
C ILE A 286 16.48 -29.03 18.69
N GLY A 287 17.68 -28.98 19.28
CA GLY A 287 17.90 -29.24 20.71
C GLY A 287 17.66 -28.01 21.59
N THR A 288 18.00 -28.10 22.88
CA THR A 288 17.93 -26.97 23.81
C THR A 288 19.08 -25.99 23.54
N PRO A 289 18.82 -24.74 23.07
CA PRO A 289 19.89 -23.81 22.75
C PRO A 289 20.48 -23.24 24.05
N LYS A 290 21.58 -23.83 24.54
CA LYS A 290 22.34 -23.23 25.67
C LYS A 290 23.01 -21.91 25.25
N ASN A 291 23.37 -21.79 23.97
CA ASN A 291 23.91 -20.58 23.34
C ASN A 291 23.75 -20.68 21.82
N TYR A 292 23.06 -19.72 21.21
CA TYR A 292 22.67 -19.69 19.79
C TYR A 292 23.83 -19.64 18.77
N MET A 293 25.00 -19.16 19.22
CA MET A 293 26.24 -19.13 18.43
C MET A 293 27.30 -20.12 18.96
N ALA A 294 26.98 -20.88 20.00
CA ALA A 294 27.94 -21.83 20.54
C ALA A 294 27.97 -23.09 19.68
N THR A 295 29.19 -23.58 19.47
CA THR A 295 29.51 -24.90 18.94
C THR A 295 29.14 -26.03 19.92
N ALA A 296 28.62 -25.70 21.10
CA ALA A 296 28.35 -26.63 22.17
C ALA A 296 27.18 -27.56 21.81
N PRO A 297 27.30 -28.86 22.08
CA PRO A 297 26.26 -29.82 21.74
C PRO A 297 24.94 -29.54 22.47
N ALA A 298 23.85 -29.47 21.69
CA ALA A 298 22.50 -29.38 22.22
C ALA A 298 21.99 -30.78 22.60
N ASN A 299 21.42 -30.93 23.80
CA ASN A 299 20.85 -32.19 24.26
C ASN A 299 19.38 -32.30 23.84
N ALA A 300 19.11 -33.14 22.86
CA ALA A 300 17.75 -33.44 22.41
C ALA A 300 16.91 -34.17 23.45
N SER A 301 17.57 -34.98 24.29
CA SER A 301 16.97 -35.79 25.34
C SER A 301 16.34 -34.97 26.47
N GLU A 302 16.68 -33.69 26.58
CA GLU A 302 16.11 -32.76 27.56
C GLU A 302 14.78 -32.15 27.09
N MET A 303 14.36 -32.38 25.84
CA MET A 303 13.17 -31.78 25.22
C MET A 303 12.04 -32.79 25.06
N SER A 304 10.79 -32.35 25.19
CA SER A 304 9.63 -33.20 24.89
C SER A 304 9.58 -33.54 23.40
N TYR A 305 9.07 -34.74 23.06
CA TYR A 305 8.87 -35.17 21.67
C TYR A 305 7.97 -34.21 20.89
N GLU A 306 7.00 -33.58 21.54
CA GLU A 306 6.15 -32.54 20.93
C GLU A 306 6.98 -31.34 20.46
N LYS A 307 7.82 -30.77 21.34
CA LYS A 307 8.70 -29.65 20.97
C LYS A 307 9.71 -30.05 19.90
N LEU A 308 10.25 -31.27 20.00
CA LEU A 308 11.17 -31.81 19.00
C LEU A 308 10.50 -31.91 17.62
N SER A 309 9.24 -32.35 17.57
CA SER A 309 8.43 -32.42 16.36
C SER A 309 8.19 -31.04 15.76
N ILE A 310 7.88 -30.04 16.59
CA ILE A 310 7.69 -28.65 16.15
C ILE A 310 9.00 -28.10 15.55
N ARG A 311 10.13 -28.25 16.23
CA ARG A 311 11.43 -27.75 15.74
C ARG A 311 11.85 -28.43 14.45
N LEU A 312 11.67 -29.74 14.36
CA LEU A 312 11.96 -30.48 13.14
C LEU A 312 11.05 -30.02 11.99
N SER A 313 9.77 -29.75 12.27
CA SER A 313 8.84 -29.19 11.29
C SER A 313 9.33 -27.83 10.77
N GLN A 314 9.72 -26.93 11.67
CA GLN A 314 10.25 -25.60 11.33
C GLN A 314 11.50 -25.67 10.46
N THR A 315 12.41 -26.56 10.84
CA THR A 315 13.67 -26.81 10.12
C THR A 315 13.41 -27.41 8.74
N LEU A 316 12.48 -28.36 8.61
CA LEU A 316 12.06 -28.94 7.33
C LEU A 316 11.40 -27.88 6.42
N ASN A 317 10.44 -27.13 6.95
CA ASN A 317 9.75 -26.08 6.20
C ASN A 317 10.72 -24.97 5.76
N ALA A 318 11.65 -24.57 6.62
CA ALA A 318 12.65 -23.56 6.28
C ALA A 318 13.52 -23.99 5.11
N TYR A 319 14.04 -25.22 5.15
CA TYR A 319 14.86 -25.73 4.04
C TYR A 319 14.04 -25.94 2.77
N TRP A 320 12.80 -26.39 2.91
CA TRP A 320 11.87 -26.49 1.80
C TRP A 320 11.71 -25.12 1.13
N SER A 321 11.43 -24.08 1.92
CA SER A 321 11.32 -22.69 1.45
C SER A 321 12.58 -22.17 0.77
N THR A 322 13.78 -22.42 1.32
CA THR A 322 15.02 -21.95 0.67
C THR A 322 15.26 -22.62 -0.67
N MET A 323 14.79 -23.85 -0.84
CA MET A 323 14.98 -24.61 -2.06
C MET A 323 14.11 -24.10 -3.22
N TYR A 324 12.80 -23.87 -3.00
CA TYR A 324 11.91 -23.35 -4.06
C TYR A 324 11.94 -21.82 -4.20
N CYS A 325 12.24 -21.07 -3.12
CA CYS A 325 12.30 -19.60 -3.15
C CYS A 325 13.72 -19.02 -3.29
N LYS A 326 14.77 -19.81 -3.61
CA LYS A 326 16.16 -19.31 -3.60
C LYS A 326 16.37 -17.97 -4.31
N ASN A 327 15.75 -17.78 -5.47
CA ASN A 327 15.86 -16.55 -6.24
C ASN A 327 15.06 -15.41 -5.63
N SER A 328 13.84 -15.68 -5.14
CA SER A 328 12.94 -14.66 -4.58
C SER A 328 13.29 -14.26 -3.14
N LEU A 329 14.06 -15.09 -2.41
CA LEU A 329 14.56 -14.76 -1.07
C LEU A 329 15.71 -13.74 -1.15
N VAL A 330 16.63 -13.90 -2.11
CA VAL A 330 17.82 -13.05 -2.22
C VAL A 330 17.58 -11.86 -3.14
N ARG A 331 16.84 -12.06 -4.24
CA ARG A 331 16.47 -10.99 -5.17
C ARG A 331 15.04 -10.57 -4.90
N ARG A 332 14.84 -9.26 -4.81
CA ARG A 332 13.51 -8.63 -4.65
C ARG A 332 12.51 -9.25 -5.61
N PHE A 333 11.44 -9.84 -5.07
CA PHE A 333 10.46 -10.54 -5.90
C PHE A 333 9.68 -9.53 -6.76
N ASN A 334 9.94 -9.59 -8.07
CA ASN A 334 9.28 -8.84 -9.12
C ASN A 334 8.95 -9.78 -10.30
N GLU A 335 8.08 -9.37 -11.22
CA GLU A 335 7.72 -10.14 -12.42
C GLU A 335 8.95 -10.57 -13.24
N THR A 336 10.03 -9.80 -13.20
CA THR A 336 11.32 -10.12 -13.86
C THR A 336 12.19 -11.12 -13.11
N THR A 337 11.91 -11.38 -11.82
CA THR A 337 12.54 -12.46 -11.05
C THR A 337 11.83 -13.79 -11.21
N LEU A 338 10.62 -13.77 -11.76
CA LEU A 338 9.97 -14.96 -12.29
C LEU A 338 10.59 -15.28 -13.65
N PRO A 339 11.07 -16.51 -13.86
CA PRO A 339 11.48 -16.95 -15.18
C PRO A 339 10.25 -17.00 -16.10
N PRO A 340 10.41 -16.64 -17.38
CA PRO A 340 9.30 -16.59 -18.33
C PRO A 340 8.64 -17.97 -18.50
N ASP A 341 7.33 -17.96 -18.79
CA ASP A 341 6.46 -19.17 -18.84
C ASP A 341 6.95 -20.24 -19.83
N ASP A 342 7.68 -19.84 -20.87
CA ASP A 342 8.29 -20.71 -21.88
C ASP A 342 9.38 -21.65 -21.30
N LYS A 343 9.96 -21.32 -20.14
CA LYS A 343 10.91 -22.18 -19.43
C LYS A 343 10.29 -23.04 -18.34
N ARG A 344 8.98 -22.91 -18.06
CA ARG A 344 8.26 -23.72 -17.04
C ARG A 344 7.90 -25.13 -17.55
N ILE A 345 8.00 -25.38 -18.85
CA ILE A 345 7.73 -26.68 -19.47
C ILE A 345 9.06 -27.41 -19.64
N TRP A 346 9.28 -28.51 -18.91
CA TRP A 346 10.30 -29.49 -19.28
C TRP A 346 9.69 -30.88 -19.34
N SER A 347 9.63 -31.41 -20.56
CA SER A 347 9.62 -32.84 -20.83
C SER A 347 11.02 -33.40 -20.61
N TYR A 348 11.11 -34.53 -19.93
CA TYR A 348 12.33 -35.33 -19.87
C TYR A 348 12.65 -35.80 -21.28
N GLN A 349 13.68 -35.24 -21.93
CA GLN A 349 14.24 -35.80 -23.14
C GLN A 349 15.59 -36.42 -22.74
N GLU A 350 15.63 -37.75 -22.69
CA GLU A 350 16.88 -38.50 -22.61
C GLU A 350 17.71 -38.19 -23.85
N GLU A 351 18.54 -37.15 -23.79
CA GLU A 351 19.62 -36.99 -24.75
C GLU A 351 20.91 -37.51 -24.12
N SER A 352 21.17 -38.76 -24.50
CA SER A 352 22.47 -39.41 -24.48
C SER A 352 23.61 -38.41 -24.68
N TYR A 353 24.56 -38.44 -23.74
CA TYR A 353 25.99 -38.25 -23.96
C TYR A 353 26.39 -37.58 -25.28
N GLN A 354 26.69 -36.27 -25.22
CA GLN A 354 27.93 -35.63 -25.70
C GLN A 354 27.66 -34.16 -26.09
N GLY A 355 28.15 -33.22 -25.28
CA GLY A 355 28.69 -31.96 -25.82
C GLY A 355 27.94 -30.64 -25.57
N GLU A 356 26.80 -30.60 -24.88
CA GLU A 356 26.18 -29.31 -24.49
C GLU A 356 26.29 -29.02 -22.99
N PRO A 357 26.42 -27.74 -22.57
CA PRO A 357 26.40 -27.39 -21.16
C PRO A 357 25.07 -27.85 -20.57
N SER A 358 25.14 -28.72 -19.56
CA SER A 358 23.99 -29.24 -18.82
C SER A 358 22.99 -28.12 -18.54
N ARG A 359 21.84 -28.16 -19.20
CA ARG A 359 20.75 -27.21 -18.97
C ARG A 359 20.37 -27.27 -17.50
N GLU A 360 20.59 -26.16 -16.78
CA GLU A 360 20.16 -26.02 -15.39
C GLU A 360 18.63 -26.24 -15.35
N THR A 361 18.17 -27.36 -14.81
CA THR A 361 16.76 -27.53 -14.47
C THR A 361 16.48 -26.59 -13.30
N TYR A 362 16.04 -25.39 -13.61
CA TYR A 362 15.67 -24.41 -12.61
C TYR A 362 14.45 -24.92 -11.85
N LEU A 363 14.60 -25.04 -10.53
CA LEU A 363 13.50 -25.24 -9.60
C LEU A 363 12.63 -23.98 -9.62
N PHE A 364 11.46 -24.08 -10.22
CA PHE A 364 10.55 -22.95 -10.32
C PHE A 364 9.45 -23.08 -9.28
N ALA A 365 9.39 -22.08 -8.41
CA ALA A 365 8.21 -21.87 -7.61
C ALA A 365 7.06 -21.36 -8.48
N GLU A 366 5.86 -21.78 -8.12
CA GLU A 366 4.64 -21.19 -8.68
C GLU A 366 4.32 -19.90 -7.93
N THR A 367 3.41 -19.12 -8.50
CA THR A 367 2.91 -17.90 -7.87
C THR A 367 1.41 -17.95 -7.82
N TRP A 368 0.84 -17.66 -6.66
CA TRP A 368 -0.61 -17.52 -6.51
C TRP A 368 -0.97 -16.05 -6.35
N PRO A 369 -2.08 -15.60 -6.95
CA PRO A 369 -2.61 -14.27 -6.70
C PRO A 369 -3.27 -14.23 -5.32
N SER A 370 -3.14 -13.07 -4.66
CA SER A 370 -3.76 -12.75 -3.39
C SER A 370 -4.41 -11.39 -3.49
N THR A 371 -5.64 -11.28 -3.00
CA THR A 371 -6.38 -10.01 -3.02
C THR A 371 -6.05 -9.20 -1.78
N GLY A 372 -5.86 -7.91 -1.97
CA GLY A 372 -5.52 -6.99 -0.90
C GLY A 372 -5.87 -5.55 -1.24
N THR A 373 -5.64 -4.67 -0.28
CA THR A 373 -5.83 -3.23 -0.40
C THR A 373 -4.51 -2.51 -0.24
N LYS A 374 -4.23 -1.55 -1.10
CA LYS A 374 -3.13 -0.61 -1.00
C LYS A 374 -3.66 0.76 -0.58
N ARG A 375 -3.03 1.38 0.41
CA ARG A 375 -3.28 2.75 0.83
C ARG A 375 -2.09 3.62 0.43
N SER A 376 -2.34 4.54 -0.51
CA SER A 376 -1.36 5.52 -0.98
C SER A 376 -1.77 6.92 -0.53
N ASN A 377 -0.78 7.76 -0.21
CA ASN A 377 -1.02 9.18 0.03
C ASN A 377 -0.86 9.91 -1.29
N VAL A 378 -1.97 10.36 -1.87
CA VAL A 378 -1.97 11.12 -3.12
C VAL A 378 -2.35 12.57 -2.84
N ALA A 379 -1.73 13.47 -3.60
CA ALA A 379 -2.02 14.89 -3.56
C ALA A 379 -3.34 15.15 -4.31
N VAL A 380 -4.40 15.52 -3.58
CA VAL A 380 -5.71 15.85 -4.18
C VAL A 380 -6.00 17.34 -4.00
N PHE A 381 -6.62 17.94 -5.01
CA PHE A 381 -7.13 19.31 -4.92
C PHE A 381 -8.32 19.35 -3.95
N GLN A 382 -8.14 20.02 -2.82
CA GLN A 382 -9.18 20.23 -1.82
C GLN A 382 -9.78 21.63 -2.00
N ALA A 383 -11.10 21.70 -2.15
CA ALA A 383 -11.81 22.97 -2.30
C ALA A 383 -12.21 23.54 -0.93
N HIS A 384 -11.85 24.80 -0.66
CA HIS A 384 -12.28 25.51 0.55
C HIS A 384 -13.59 26.26 0.31
N TYR A 385 -14.71 25.63 0.70
CA TYR A 385 -16.06 26.19 0.51
C TYR A 385 -16.21 27.62 1.04
N GLY A 386 -15.55 27.98 2.15
CA GLY A 386 -15.61 29.34 2.70
C GLY A 386 -15.07 30.42 1.75
N TRP A 387 -13.95 30.16 1.07
CA TRP A 387 -13.39 31.09 0.09
C TRP A 387 -14.18 31.13 -1.22
N VAL A 388 -14.76 30.00 -1.62
CA VAL A 388 -15.68 29.92 -2.77
C VAL A 388 -16.92 30.79 -2.52
N VAL A 389 -17.54 30.67 -1.34
CA VAL A 389 -18.70 31.49 -0.96
C VAL A 389 -18.32 32.97 -0.89
N ALA A 390 -17.18 33.31 -0.29
CA ALA A 390 -16.70 34.70 -0.25
C ALA A 390 -16.51 35.30 -1.65
N LEU A 391 -15.96 34.52 -2.59
CA LEU A 391 -15.81 34.94 -3.99
C LEU A 391 -17.18 35.19 -4.63
N ILE A 392 -18.13 34.25 -4.50
CA ILE A 392 -19.48 34.37 -5.05
C ILE A 392 -20.17 35.63 -4.52
N VAL A 393 -20.14 35.86 -3.20
CA VAL A 393 -20.75 37.03 -2.58
C VAL A 393 -20.13 38.32 -3.09
N SER A 394 -18.78 38.40 -3.16
CA SER A 394 -18.10 39.59 -3.66
C SER A 394 -18.45 39.91 -5.13
N SER A 395 -18.53 38.87 -5.97
CA SER A 395 -18.90 39.02 -7.39
C SER A 395 -20.34 39.50 -7.56
N VAL A 396 -21.29 38.96 -6.78
CA VAL A 396 -22.70 39.39 -6.82
C VAL A 396 -22.83 40.86 -6.40
N VAL A 397 -22.11 41.30 -5.37
CA VAL A 397 -22.12 42.71 -4.93
C VAL A 397 -21.54 43.62 -6.00
N LEU A 398 -20.45 43.23 -6.65
CA LEU A 398 -19.84 44.04 -7.72
C LEU A 398 -20.71 44.11 -8.98
N ILE A 399 -21.35 43.00 -9.36
CA ILE A 399 -22.28 42.96 -10.51
C ILE A 399 -23.51 43.82 -10.22
N THR A 400 -24.11 43.72 -9.03
CA THR A 400 -25.25 44.56 -8.67
C THR A 400 -24.87 46.03 -8.64
N ALA A 401 -23.70 46.38 -8.11
CA ALA A 401 -23.20 47.75 -8.13
C ALA A 401 -22.98 48.31 -9.55
N SER A 402 -22.50 47.50 -10.49
CA SER A 402 -22.30 47.94 -11.89
C SER A 402 -23.60 48.09 -12.67
N LEU A 403 -24.67 47.39 -12.27
CA LEU A 403 -26.00 47.52 -12.86
C LEU A 403 -26.76 48.77 -12.40
N ILE A 404 -26.41 49.35 -11.23
CA ILE A 404 -27.10 50.55 -10.71
C ILE A 404 -26.98 51.75 -11.67
N PRO A 405 -25.78 52.16 -12.16
CA PRO A 405 -25.66 53.25 -13.12
C PRO A 405 -26.40 52.98 -14.43
N PHE A 406 -26.39 51.72 -14.90
CA PHE A 406 -27.15 51.33 -16.09
C PHE A 406 -28.66 51.51 -15.88
N TYR A 407 -29.19 51.04 -14.75
CA TYR A 407 -30.59 51.18 -14.40
C TYR A 407 -31.01 52.66 -14.25
N VAL A 408 -30.20 53.45 -13.53
CA VAL A 408 -30.44 54.89 -13.36
C VAL A 408 -30.42 55.61 -14.71
N ARG A 409 -29.43 55.33 -15.56
CA ARG A 409 -29.31 55.97 -16.88
C ARG A 409 -30.46 55.60 -17.83
N THR A 410 -30.90 54.35 -17.81
CA THR A 410 -31.94 53.88 -18.75
C THR A 410 -33.35 54.25 -18.31
N TRP A 411 -33.62 54.31 -17.00
CA TRP A 411 -34.97 54.46 -16.48
C TRP A 411 -35.22 55.78 -15.73
N LEU A 412 -34.23 56.35 -15.04
CA LEU A 412 -34.41 57.56 -14.22
C LEU A 412 -33.86 58.84 -14.85
N SER A 413 -32.76 58.76 -15.60
CA SER A 413 -32.13 59.93 -16.21
C SER A 413 -32.76 60.24 -17.58
N HIS A 414 -33.46 61.36 -17.67
CA HIS A 414 -34.07 61.86 -18.92
C HIS A 414 -33.40 63.11 -19.50
N GLY A 415 -32.29 63.56 -18.91
CA GLY A 415 -31.49 64.70 -19.38
C GLY A 415 -30.11 64.29 -19.92
N PRO A 416 -29.42 65.17 -20.67
CA PRO A 416 -28.09 64.90 -21.21
C PRO A 416 -27.03 64.79 -20.11
N ASP A 417 -26.04 63.92 -20.33
CA ASP A 417 -24.90 63.73 -19.42
C ASP A 417 -23.91 64.88 -19.62
N VAL A 418 -23.95 65.87 -18.72
CA VAL A 418 -23.06 67.05 -18.79
C VAL A 418 -21.90 66.82 -17.83
N LEU A 419 -20.71 66.59 -18.39
CA LEU A 419 -19.44 66.39 -17.68
C LEU A 419 -18.93 67.63 -16.91
N MET A 420 -19.73 68.70 -16.81
CA MET A 420 -19.30 70.00 -16.28
C MET A 420 -20.05 70.35 -15.00
N ASN A 421 -19.35 71.04 -14.10
CA ASN A 421 -19.86 71.41 -12.78
C ASN A 421 -21.11 72.28 -12.93
N VAL A 422 -22.27 71.78 -12.47
CA VAL A 422 -23.59 72.46 -12.61
C VAL A 422 -23.57 73.85 -11.99
N SER A 423 -22.75 74.04 -10.96
CA SER A 423 -22.51 75.34 -10.31
C SER A 423 -21.79 76.36 -11.21
N SER A 424 -21.05 75.97 -12.24
CA SER A 424 -20.48 76.91 -13.21
C SER A 424 -21.46 77.23 -14.33
N LEU A 425 -22.26 76.23 -14.75
CA LEU A 425 -23.26 76.36 -15.82
C LEU A 425 -24.51 77.15 -15.39
N ALA A 426 -24.98 76.94 -14.17
CA ALA A 426 -26.16 77.64 -13.65
C ALA A 426 -25.88 79.11 -13.29
N VAL A 427 -24.60 79.49 -13.20
CA VAL A 427 -24.17 80.71 -12.51
C VAL A 427 -23.46 81.72 -13.40
N ARG A 428 -22.92 81.29 -14.55
CA ARG A 428 -22.26 82.15 -15.52
C ARG A 428 -23.25 82.45 -16.65
N ASP A 429 -23.73 83.69 -16.70
CA ASP A 429 -24.58 84.24 -17.76
C ASP A 429 -25.85 83.42 -18.08
N ASN A 430 -26.50 82.86 -17.05
CA ASN A 430 -27.76 82.13 -17.22
C ASN A 430 -28.97 83.03 -16.86
N PRO A 431 -29.80 83.44 -17.84
CA PRO A 431 -30.95 84.31 -17.59
C PRO A 431 -32.10 83.63 -16.83
N TYR A 432 -32.10 82.29 -16.72
CA TYR A 432 -33.16 81.51 -16.07
C TYR A 432 -32.86 81.20 -14.59
N VAL A 433 -31.75 81.73 -14.07
CA VAL A 433 -31.33 81.62 -12.67
C VAL A 433 -31.02 83.02 -12.15
N ALA A 434 -31.97 83.62 -11.43
CA ALA A 434 -31.75 84.91 -10.79
C ALA A 434 -30.76 84.74 -9.62
N LEU A 435 -29.53 85.22 -9.81
CA LEU A 435 -28.51 85.24 -8.78
C LEU A 435 -28.56 86.59 -8.05
N PRO A 436 -28.43 86.62 -6.71
CA PRO A 436 -28.24 87.86 -5.98
C PRO A 436 -26.94 88.55 -6.42
N THR A 437 -26.93 89.88 -6.48
CA THR A 437 -25.78 90.71 -6.91
C THR A 437 -24.64 90.66 -5.89
N THR A 438 -23.84 89.60 -5.93
CA THR A 438 -22.58 89.46 -5.19
C THR A 438 -21.39 89.49 -6.15
N GLY A 439 -20.28 90.12 -5.73
CA GLY A 439 -19.12 90.41 -6.57
C GLY A 439 -18.46 89.19 -7.22
N THR A 440 -17.84 89.42 -8.38
CA THR A 440 -17.21 88.44 -9.27
C THR A 440 -15.94 87.77 -8.72
N TYR A 441 -15.58 88.02 -7.46
CA TYR A 441 -14.32 87.57 -6.84
C TYR A 441 -14.46 86.30 -5.99
N LEU A 442 -15.67 85.78 -5.78
CA LEU A 442 -15.90 84.58 -4.98
C LEU A 442 -15.35 83.34 -5.69
N ASP A 443 -14.50 82.60 -4.99
CA ASP A 443 -14.02 81.29 -5.44
C ASP A 443 -15.20 80.31 -5.65
N ALA A 444 -15.02 79.38 -6.59
CA ALA A 444 -16.06 78.44 -6.98
C ALA A 444 -16.57 77.60 -5.78
N ALA A 445 -15.70 77.28 -4.82
CA ALA A 445 -16.06 76.52 -3.63
C ALA A 445 -16.99 77.32 -2.70
N ASP A 446 -16.67 78.58 -2.42
CA ASP A 446 -17.49 79.43 -1.56
C ASP A 446 -18.81 79.83 -2.21
N ARG A 447 -18.80 80.02 -3.53
CA ARG A 447 -20.03 80.25 -4.31
C ARG A 447 -20.95 79.04 -4.31
N SER A 448 -20.40 77.81 -4.39
CA SER A 448 -21.18 76.58 -4.30
C SER A 448 -21.84 76.39 -2.93
N ARG A 449 -21.17 76.82 -1.85
CA ARG A 449 -21.74 76.82 -0.49
C ARG A 449 -22.88 77.83 -0.36
N TYR A 450 -22.73 79.01 -0.94
CA TYR A 450 -23.76 80.05 -0.93
C TYR A 450 -25.03 79.64 -1.70
N LEU A 451 -24.87 78.82 -2.74
CA LEU A 451 -25.96 78.30 -3.58
C LEU A 451 -26.46 76.92 -3.15
N ARG A 452 -26.10 76.42 -1.96
CA ARG A 452 -26.43 75.07 -1.47
C ARG A 452 -27.94 74.75 -1.48
N HIS A 453 -28.79 75.77 -1.33
CA HIS A 453 -30.24 75.62 -1.28
C HIS A 453 -30.95 75.92 -2.62
N LEU A 454 -30.20 76.31 -3.65
CA LEU A 454 -30.77 76.58 -4.97
C LEU A 454 -31.00 75.27 -5.72
N GLN A 455 -32.26 74.86 -5.85
CA GLN A 455 -32.65 73.73 -6.68
C GLN A 455 -32.75 74.18 -8.14
N VAL A 456 -31.94 73.58 -9.00
CA VAL A 456 -31.96 73.79 -10.45
C VAL A 456 -32.30 72.48 -11.16
N ARG A 457 -32.98 72.58 -12.30
CA ARG A 457 -33.30 71.43 -13.17
C ARG A 457 -32.97 71.75 -14.62
N PHE A 458 -32.61 70.71 -15.38
CA PHE A 458 -32.69 70.78 -16.83
C PHE A 458 -34.16 70.73 -17.24
N GLY A 459 -34.53 71.60 -18.16
CA GLY A 459 -35.87 71.56 -18.71
C GLY A 459 -36.01 72.38 -19.97
N GLU A 460 -37.23 72.37 -20.47
CA GLU A 460 -37.59 72.97 -21.75
C GLU A 460 -38.18 74.35 -21.52
N VAL A 461 -37.69 75.33 -22.29
CA VAL A 461 -38.33 76.63 -22.49
C VAL A 461 -38.70 76.73 -23.97
N GLY A 462 -39.92 77.24 -24.24
CA GLY A 462 -40.61 77.11 -25.53
C GLY A 462 -39.72 77.32 -26.76
N GLY A 463 -39.70 76.32 -27.64
CA GLY A 463 -39.01 76.34 -28.94
C GLY A 463 -39.99 76.38 -30.11
N GLN A 464 -39.48 76.72 -31.30
CA GLN A 464 -40.27 76.62 -32.54
C GLN A 464 -40.60 75.15 -32.86
N VAL A 465 -41.79 74.95 -33.43
CA VAL A 465 -42.50 73.67 -33.69
C VAL A 465 -41.57 72.44 -33.74
N GLY A 466 -41.61 71.62 -32.68
CA GLY A 466 -41.06 70.26 -32.65
C GLY A 466 -39.67 70.06 -32.02
N ILE A 467 -38.90 71.13 -31.74
CA ILE A 467 -37.62 71.03 -31.02
C ILE A 467 -37.61 72.04 -29.87
N GLY A 468 -37.53 71.55 -28.63
CA GLY A 468 -37.47 72.39 -27.43
C GLY A 468 -36.05 72.88 -27.16
N LYS A 469 -35.89 74.13 -26.67
CA LYS A 469 -34.57 74.64 -26.26
C LYS A 469 -34.24 74.10 -24.86
N LEU A 470 -33.11 73.42 -24.73
CA LEU A 470 -32.66 72.90 -23.44
C LEU A 470 -32.04 74.02 -22.61
N VAL A 471 -32.58 74.26 -21.41
CA VAL A 471 -32.03 75.25 -20.47
C VAL A 471 -31.91 74.67 -19.07
N ILE A 472 -30.98 75.23 -18.30
CA ILE A 472 -30.88 75.00 -16.85
C ILE A 472 -31.59 76.17 -16.19
N GLY A 473 -32.59 75.91 -15.34
CA GLY A 473 -33.22 76.97 -14.57
C GLY A 473 -33.65 76.49 -13.20
N ARG A 474 -34.17 77.42 -12.39
CA ARG A 474 -34.69 77.10 -11.06
C ARG A 474 -35.83 76.09 -11.15
N ALA A 475 -35.87 75.11 -10.25
CA ALA A 475 -36.88 74.06 -10.25
C ALA A 475 -38.32 74.59 -10.12
N ASP A 476 -38.49 75.72 -9.43
CA ASP A 476 -39.79 76.40 -9.24
C ASP A 476 -40.07 77.50 -10.28
N GLY A 477 -39.20 77.67 -11.28
CA GLY A 477 -39.34 78.68 -12.33
C GLY A 477 -40.03 78.16 -13.60
N ASP A 478 -40.00 78.96 -14.66
CA ASP A 478 -40.68 78.73 -15.95
C ASP A 478 -40.13 77.56 -16.80
N VAL A 479 -39.20 76.77 -16.26
CA VAL A 479 -38.52 75.68 -16.97
C VAL A 479 -39.31 74.38 -16.82
N ARG A 480 -39.87 73.81 -17.89
CA ARG A 480 -40.71 72.58 -17.82
C ARG A 480 -39.88 71.30 -17.77
N VAL A 481 -40.41 70.24 -17.15
CA VAL A 481 -39.71 68.94 -17.05
C VAL A 481 -39.57 68.27 -18.42
N LEU A 482 -38.39 67.72 -18.70
CA LEU A 482 -38.10 67.00 -19.95
C LEU A 482 -38.97 65.74 -20.09
N ARG A 483 -39.49 65.51 -21.29
CA ARG A 483 -40.25 64.31 -21.67
C ARG A 483 -39.36 63.27 -22.34
N ARG A 484 -39.63 61.99 -22.05
CA ARG A 484 -38.94 60.83 -22.64
C ARG A 484 -39.15 60.81 -24.16
N GLY A 485 -38.06 60.80 -24.93
CA GLY A 485 -38.08 60.75 -26.40
C GLY A 485 -38.22 62.10 -27.11
N GLY A 486 -38.25 63.23 -26.38
CA GLY A 486 -38.22 64.58 -26.97
C GLY A 486 -36.85 64.92 -27.56
N LYS A 487 -36.82 65.67 -28.68
CA LYS A 487 -35.59 66.23 -29.25
C LYS A 487 -35.39 67.63 -28.68
N TYR A 488 -34.22 67.86 -28.09
CA TYR A 488 -33.85 69.15 -27.51
C TYR A 488 -32.52 69.62 -28.10
N MET A 489 -32.38 70.93 -28.31
CA MET A 489 -31.18 71.57 -28.86
C MET A 489 -30.65 72.65 -27.93
#